data_AF-A0A8S4A4N4-F1
#
_entry.id   AF-A0A8S4A4N4-F1
#
_cell.length_a   1.000
_cell.length_b   1.000
_cell.length_c   1.000
_cell.angle_alpha   90.00
_cell.angle_beta   90.00
_cell.angle_gamma   90.00
#
_symmetry.space_group_name_H-M   'P 1'
#
loop_
_entity.id
_entity.type
_entity.pdbx_description
1 polymer ?
#
loop_
_entity_poly.entity_id
_entity_poly.type
_entity_poly.pdbx_seq_one_letter_code
_entity_poly.pdbx_strand_id
1 'polypeptide(L)'
;MAEPELNVDSLISRLLEVRGCRPGKTVQMTEAEVRGLCLKSREIFLSQPILLELEAPLKICGKQAPGFSLETICLLLAYKIKYPENFFLLRGNHECASINRIYGFYDEC
;
A
#
# COMPACT_ATOMS: atom_id res chain seq x y z
N MET A 1 -24.19 0.48 -9.12
CA MET A 1 -24.00 1.13 -7.81
C MET A 1 -22.74 1.94 -7.92
N ALA A 2 -22.81 3.26 -7.75
CA ALA A 2 -21.60 4.10 -7.75
C ALA A 2 -20.79 3.75 -6.50
N GLU A 3 -19.58 3.23 -6.67
CA GLU A 3 -18.65 3.10 -5.55
C GLU A 3 -18.30 4.51 -5.05
N PRO A 4 -18.31 4.76 -3.73
CA PRO A 4 -17.92 6.05 -3.19
C PRO A 4 -16.50 6.41 -3.66
N GLU A 5 -16.33 7.65 -4.10
CA GLU A 5 -15.05 8.13 -4.62
C GLU A 5 -13.98 8.06 -3.52
N LEU A 6 -12.89 7.32 -3.78
CA LEU A 6 -11.81 7.13 -2.83
C LEU A 6 -10.97 8.41 -2.71
N ASN A 7 -11.05 9.08 -1.56
CA ASN A 7 -10.21 10.25 -1.28
C ASN A 7 -8.82 9.85 -0.77
N VAL A 8 -7.89 9.68 -1.72
CA VAL A 8 -6.50 9.24 -1.45
C VAL A 8 -5.72 10.26 -0.61
N ASP A 9 -5.98 11.56 -0.78
CA ASP A 9 -5.25 12.61 -0.05
C ASP A 9 -5.58 12.62 1.44
N SER A 10 -6.85 12.43 1.78
CA SER A 10 -7.31 12.27 3.16
C SER A 10 -6.70 11.02 3.81
N LEU A 11 -6.62 9.91 3.07
CA LEU A 11 -6.00 8.66 3.54
C LEU A 11 -4.50 8.82 3.82
N ILE A 12 -3.75 9.42 2.88
CA ILE A 12 -2.32 9.67 3.07
C ILE A 12 -2.09 10.57 4.28
N SER A 13 -2.91 11.61 4.45
CA SER A 13 -2.79 12.53 5.59
C SER A 13 -2.95 11.79 6.91
N ARG A 14 -4.03 11.01 7.10
CA ARG A 14 -4.27 10.20 8.30
C ARG A 14 -3.16 9.17 8.55
N LEU A 15 -2.68 8.49 7.51
CA LEU A 15 -1.60 7.51 7.61
C LEU A 15 -0.26 8.14 8.00
N LEU A 16 -0.05 9.42 7.71
CA LEU A 16 1.15 10.16 8.08
C LEU A 16 1.05 10.84 9.45
N GLU A 17 -0.14 11.05 10.01
CA GLU A 17 -0.36 11.66 11.34
C GLU A 17 0.27 10.84 12.48
N VAL A 18 0.51 9.54 12.28
CA VAL A 18 1.18 8.69 13.27
C VAL A 18 2.70 8.88 13.27
N ARG A 19 3.27 9.63 12.31
CA ARG A 19 4.70 9.97 12.34
C ARG A 19 5.02 10.78 13.60
N GLY A 20 6.01 10.33 14.35
CA GLY A 20 6.41 10.95 15.61
C GLY A 20 5.54 10.57 16.82
N CYS A 21 4.47 9.78 16.62
CA CYS A 21 3.77 9.15 17.73
C CYS A 21 4.56 7.95 18.28
N ARG A 22 4.17 7.46 19.46
CA ARG A 22 4.71 6.21 20.00
C ARG A 22 4.47 5.06 18.99
N PRO A 23 5.46 4.18 18.74
CA PRO A 23 5.25 3.00 17.90
C PRO A 23 4.02 2.20 18.36
N GLY A 24 3.22 1.70 17.42
CA GLY A 24 1.99 0.94 17.68
C GLY A 24 0.70 1.75 17.70
N LYS A 25 0.74 3.07 17.45
CA LYS A 25 -0.48 3.85 17.22
C LYS A 25 -1.10 3.44 15.87
N THR A 26 -2.31 2.89 15.91
CA THR A 26 -3.05 2.47 14.73
C THR A 26 -3.79 3.64 14.07
N VAL A 27 -4.09 3.50 12.79
CA VAL A 27 -4.90 4.46 12.03
C VAL A 27 -6.26 3.85 11.74
N GLN A 28 -7.34 4.57 12.07
CA GLN A 28 -8.69 4.10 11.76
C GLN A 28 -8.95 4.23 10.25
N MET A 29 -9.16 3.08 9.62
CA MET A 29 -9.54 2.93 8.22
C MET A 29 -10.79 2.05 8.13
N THR A 30 -11.68 2.41 7.23
CA THR A 30 -12.86 1.59 6.93
C THR A 30 -12.52 0.48 5.95
N GLU A 31 -13.26 -0.63 6.01
CA GLU A 31 -13.11 -1.74 5.04
C GLU A 31 -13.28 -1.23 3.59
N ALA A 32 -14.21 -0.30 3.37
CA ALA A 32 -14.45 0.30 2.06
C ALA A 32 -13.23 1.06 1.53
N GLU A 33 -12.51 1.79 2.39
CA GLU A 33 -11.28 2.49 2.03
C GLU A 33 -10.15 1.51 1.68
N VAL A 34 -9.96 0.47 2.51
CA VAL A 34 -8.95 -0.58 2.26
C VAL A 34 -9.24 -1.30 0.95
N ARG A 35 -10.51 -1.70 0.73
CA ARG A 35 -10.94 -2.34 -0.50
C ARG A 35 -10.77 -1.43 -1.71
N GLY A 36 -11.10 -0.15 -1.59
CA GLY A 36 -10.91 0.84 -2.64
C GLY A 36 -9.44 0.99 -3.04
N LEU A 37 -8.52 1.06 -2.07
CA LEU A 37 -7.08 1.10 -2.31
C LEU A 37 -6.61 -0.15 -3.08
N CYS A 38 -7.03 -1.34 -2.65
CA CYS A 38 -6.67 -2.60 -3.31
C CYS A 38 -7.19 -2.67 -4.76
N LEU A 39 -8.43 -2.27 -5.00
CA LEU A 39 -9.03 -2.31 -6.34
C LEU A 39 -8.35 -1.30 -7.27
N LYS A 40 -8.19 -0.05 -6.84
CA LYS A 40 -7.59 1.02 -7.66
C LYS A 40 -6.12 0.78 -7.94
N SER A 41 -5.35 0.34 -6.94
CA SER A 41 -3.95 -0.01 -7.17
C SER A 41 -3.81 -1.21 -8.12
N ARG A 42 -4.68 -2.22 -8.02
CA ARG A 42 -4.71 -3.38 -8.94
C ARG A 42 -4.97 -2.95 -10.39
N GLU A 43 -5.90 -2.02 -10.62
CA GLU A 43 -6.14 -1.45 -11.96
C GLU A 43 -4.86 -0.86 -12.55
N ILE A 44 -4.12 -0.06 -11.76
CA ILE A 44 -2.86 0.57 -12.19
C ILE A 44 -1.77 -0.46 -12.44
N PHE A 45 -1.63 -1.47 -11.58
CA PHE A 45 -0.65 -2.53 -11.79
C PHE A 45 -0.91 -3.33 -13.06
N LEU A 46 -2.18 -3.57 -13.40
CA LEU A 46 -2.55 -4.29 -14.62
C LEU A 46 -2.40 -3.41 -15.88
N SER A 47 -2.44 -2.08 -15.76
CA SER A 47 -2.17 -1.19 -16.89
C SER A 47 -0.68 -0.97 -17.16
N GLN A 48 0.20 -1.31 -16.22
CA GLN A 48 1.66 -1.17 -16.36
C GLN A 48 2.32 -2.50 -16.76
N PRO A 49 3.48 -2.48 -17.44
CA PRO A 49 4.18 -3.70 -17.81
C PRO A 49 4.71 -4.42 -16.57
N ILE A 50 4.68 -5.76 -16.60
CA ILE A 50 5.22 -6.59 -15.50
C ILE A 50 6.73 -6.41 -15.32
N LEU A 51 7.45 -6.12 -16.42
CA LEU A 51 8.85 -5.73 -16.42
C LEU A 51 8.91 -4.21 -16.57
N LEU A 52 9.19 -3.51 -15.46
CA LEU A 52 9.25 -2.05 -15.45
C LEU A 52 10.57 -1.55 -16.04
N GLU A 53 10.47 -0.60 -16.96
CA GLU A 53 11.61 0.18 -17.48
C GLU A 53 11.55 1.57 -16.83
N LEU A 54 12.54 1.88 -15.98
CA LEU A 54 12.55 3.10 -15.16
C LEU A 54 13.81 3.91 -15.42
N GLU A 55 13.65 5.24 -15.41
CA GLU A 55 14.75 6.19 -15.59
C GLU A 55 15.20 6.81 -14.26
N ALA A 56 16.48 7.17 -14.20
CA ALA A 56 17.04 7.93 -13.09
C ALA A 56 16.60 9.41 -13.14
N PRO A 57 16.51 10.10 -11.99
CA PRO A 57 16.88 9.67 -10.64
C PRO A 57 15.78 8.89 -9.91
N LEU A 58 16.14 7.79 -9.25
CA LEU A 58 15.22 7.01 -8.41
C LEU A 58 15.84 6.60 -7.06
N LYS A 59 14.99 6.32 -6.08
CA LYS A 59 15.37 5.77 -4.77
C LYS A 59 14.86 4.34 -4.67
N ILE A 60 15.77 3.38 -4.51
CA ILE A 60 15.43 1.96 -4.36
C ILE A 60 15.44 1.61 -2.88
N CYS A 61 14.32 1.11 -2.38
CA CYS A 61 14.16 0.63 -1.01
C CYS A 61 14.01 -0.90 -1.00
N GLY A 62 14.71 -1.57 -0.10
CA GLY A 62 14.61 -3.02 0.10
C GLY A 62 13.44 -3.43 0.99
N LYS A 63 13.47 -4.69 1.46
CA LYS A 63 12.45 -5.29 2.34
C LYS A 63 12.11 -4.37 3.51
N GLN A 64 10.83 -4.04 3.63
CA GLN A 64 10.28 -3.43 4.84
C GLN A 64 10.43 -4.44 6.00
N ALA A 65 10.81 -3.92 7.17
CA ALA A 65 11.19 -4.71 8.34
C ALA A 65 10.03 -5.59 8.86
N PRO A 66 10.31 -6.67 9.62
CA PRO A 66 9.27 -7.47 10.28
C PRO A 66 8.41 -6.59 11.19
N GLY A 67 7.09 -6.69 11.03
CA GLY A 67 6.10 -5.77 11.60
C GLY A 67 5.32 -4.96 10.56
N PHE A 68 5.17 -5.50 9.34
CA PHE A 68 4.36 -4.92 8.27
C PHE A 68 2.93 -4.70 8.74
N SER A 69 2.64 -3.49 9.17
CA SER A 69 1.27 -3.17 9.56
C SER A 69 0.41 -2.92 8.32
N LEU A 70 -0.89 -3.19 8.45
CA LEU A 70 -1.92 -2.86 7.46
C LEU A 70 -1.78 -1.40 6.97
N GLU A 71 -1.44 -0.48 7.86
CA GLU A 71 -1.21 0.94 7.53
C GLU A 71 -0.04 1.14 6.56
N THR A 72 1.01 0.34 6.68
CA THR A 72 2.19 0.44 5.80
C THR A 72 1.83 0.07 4.37
N ILE A 73 1.17 -1.06 4.17
CA ILE A 73 0.76 -1.47 2.81
C ILE A 73 -0.29 -0.51 2.25
N CYS A 74 -1.25 -0.06 3.07
CA CYS A 74 -2.23 0.97 2.67
C CYS A 74 -1.56 2.26 2.21
N LEU A 75 -0.52 2.74 2.91
CA LEU A 75 0.23 3.92 2.53
C LEU A 75 0.97 3.74 1.20
N LEU A 76 1.60 2.58 0.99
CA LEU A 76 2.28 2.25 -0.26
C LEU A 76 1.30 2.22 -1.44
N LEU A 77 0.14 1.58 -1.27
CA LEU A 77 -0.91 1.55 -2.30
C LEU A 77 -1.49 2.94 -2.57
N ALA A 78 -1.68 3.76 -1.53
CA ALA A 78 -2.13 5.14 -1.69
C ALA A 78 -1.13 5.98 -2.49
N TYR A 79 0.18 5.85 -2.23
CA TYR A 79 1.20 6.51 -3.04
C TYR A 79 1.24 5.99 -4.48
N LYS A 80 1.02 4.68 -4.69
CA LYS A 80 0.92 4.12 -6.04
C LYS A 80 -0.25 4.73 -6.83
N ILE A 81 -1.40 4.94 -6.17
CA ILE A 81 -2.57 5.56 -6.80
C ILE A 81 -2.33 7.05 -7.06
N LYS A 82 -1.74 7.77 -6.10
CA LYS A 82 -1.49 9.21 -6.23
C LYS A 82 -0.40 9.54 -7.26
N TYR A 83 0.62 8.71 -7.37
CA TYR A 83 1.80 8.96 -8.21
C TYR A 83 2.15 7.71 -9.07
N PRO A 84 1.28 7.28 -10.00
CA PRO A 84 1.43 6.02 -10.72
C PRO A 84 2.71 5.93 -11.56
N GLU A 85 3.20 7.06 -12.06
CA GLU A 85 4.39 7.17 -12.92
C GLU A 85 5.67 7.56 -12.15
N ASN A 86 5.58 7.77 -10.83
CA ASN A 86 6.74 8.14 -10.00
C ASN A 86 6.93 7.22 -8.78
N PHE A 87 5.94 6.39 -8.46
CA PHE A 87 5.98 5.44 -7.37
C PHE A 87 5.73 4.03 -7.88
N PHE A 88 6.69 3.14 -7.65
CA PHE A 88 6.68 1.79 -8.19
C PHE A 88 6.83 0.77 -7.07
N LEU A 89 6.07 -0.32 -7.17
CA LEU A 89 6.10 -1.41 -6.22
C LEU A 89 6.36 -2.71 -6.97
N LEU A 90 7.34 -3.45 -6.50
CA LEU A 90 7.64 -4.80 -6.98
C LEU A 90 7.05 -5.82 -6.02
N ARG A 91 6.73 -7.00 -6.55
CA ARG A 91 6.21 -8.11 -5.75
C ARG A 91 7.35 -8.87 -5.09
N GLY A 92 7.33 -8.96 -3.77
CA GLY A 92 8.20 -9.87 -3.00
C GLY A 92 7.53 -11.21 -2.73
N ASN A 93 8.20 -12.06 -1.95
CA ASN A 93 7.71 -13.40 -1.62
C ASN A 93 6.62 -13.40 -0.54
N HIS A 94 6.52 -12.34 0.28
CA HIS A 94 5.49 -12.22 1.32
C HIS A 94 4.15 -11.70 0.76
N GLU A 95 4.13 -11.18 -0.47
CA GLU A 95 2.93 -10.74 -1.19
C GLU A 95 2.25 -11.93 -1.91
N CYS A 96 2.12 -13.04 -1.17
CA CYS A 96 1.55 -14.31 -1.60
C CYS A 96 0.69 -14.89 -0.47
N ALA A 97 -0.50 -15.41 -0.83
CA ALA A 97 -1.45 -15.99 0.11
C ALA A 97 -0.88 -17.13 0.98
N SER A 98 0.08 -17.90 0.47
CA SER A 98 0.67 -19.00 1.23
C SER A 98 1.61 -18.51 2.33
N ILE A 99 2.30 -17.38 2.09
CA ILE A 99 3.29 -16.83 3.02
C ILE A 99 2.60 -15.88 4.00
N ASN A 100 1.74 -14.97 3.52
CA ASN A 100 1.07 -14.00 4.37
C ASN A 100 0.16 -14.64 5.44
N ARG A 101 -0.39 -15.82 5.16
CA ARG A 101 -1.22 -16.60 6.08
C ARG A 101 -0.44 -17.19 7.25
N ILE A 102 0.84 -17.46 7.06
CA ILE A 102 1.70 -18.08 8.08
C ILE A 102 2.45 -17.01 8.88
N TYR A 103 2.77 -15.88 8.25
CA TYR A 103 3.66 -14.86 8.82
C TYR A 103 2.93 -13.58 9.26
N GLY A 104 1.67 -13.70 9.69
CA GLY A 104 0.99 -12.70 10.54
C GLY A 104 0.03 -11.73 9.85
N PHE A 105 0.14 -11.51 8.54
CA PHE A 105 -0.74 -10.54 7.86
C PHE A 105 -2.22 -10.97 7.87
N TYR A 106 -2.48 -12.28 7.78
CA TYR A 106 -3.84 -12.80 7.88
C TYR A 106 -4.45 -12.62 9.28
N ASP A 107 -3.64 -12.68 10.33
CA ASP A 107 -4.11 -12.51 11.72
C ASP A 107 -4.33 -11.03 12.07
N GLU A 108 -3.72 -10.11 11.31
CA GLU A 108 -3.87 -8.66 11.46
C GLU A 108 -5.11 -8.08 10.74
N CYS A 109 -5.61 -8.77 9.70
CA CYS A 109 -6.76 -8.37 8.89
C CYS A 109 -8.08 -8.96 9.43
#